data_AF-A0A2A3YJY1-F1
#
_entry.id   AF-A0A2A3YJY1-F1
#
_cell.length_a   1.000
_cell.length_b   1.000
_cell.length_c   1.000
_cell.angle_alpha   90.00
_cell.angle_beta   90.00
_cell.angle_gamma   90.00
#
_symmetry.space_group_name_H-M   'P 1'
#
loop_
_entity.id
_entity.type
_entity.pdbx_description
1 polymer ?
#
loop_
_entity_poly.entity_id
_entity_poly.type
_entity_poly.pdbx_seq_one_letter_code
_entity_poly.pdbx_strand_id
1 'polypeptide(L)'
;MINTTNDPSTPPTQRSIGELVQSIRDELLGVVHHEIDIAKKEITGIAIKAGIIAACAAVLLFLLLSAWVMLLFAAATGLQALGLPYWGAFLIVAGVFILIGAIAGLVAFLVFKKIKAPETTIETAQSAVDAVQGKRRSNAVSYDDTFEELYGKQVSSRTE
;
A
#
# COMPACT_ATOMS: atom_id res chain seq x y z
N MET A 1 -34.34 28.42 24.73
CA MET A 1 -34.67 28.53 26.17
C MET A 1 -33.55 27.83 26.92
N ILE A 2 -32.72 28.59 27.63
CA ILE A 2 -31.55 28.09 28.38
C ILE A 2 -32.06 27.71 29.77
N ASN A 3 -31.95 26.44 30.16
CA ASN A 3 -32.35 26.00 31.49
C ASN A 3 -31.25 26.36 32.49
N THR A 4 -31.42 27.48 33.19
CA THR A 4 -30.55 27.94 34.27
C THR A 4 -31.14 27.50 35.62
N THR A 5 -30.75 26.33 36.12
CA THR A 5 -31.03 25.92 37.51
C THR A 5 -29.71 25.77 38.26
N ASN A 6 -29.08 26.90 38.56
CA ASN A 6 -28.12 26.98 39.67
C ASN A 6 -28.94 27.19 40.95
N ASP A 7 -29.30 26.10 41.61
CA ASP A 7 -29.88 26.11 42.95
C ASP A 7 -28.74 26.18 43.99
N PRO A 8 -28.65 27.25 44.80
CA PRO A 8 -27.60 27.43 45.80
C PRO A 8 -27.74 26.53 47.05
N SER A 9 -28.72 25.62 47.08
CA SER A 9 -29.06 24.80 48.27
C SER A 9 -28.46 23.39 48.26
N THR A 10 -27.69 23.00 47.24
CA THR A 10 -26.99 21.70 47.23
C THR A 10 -25.59 21.91 47.81
N PRO A 11 -25.19 21.22 48.89
CA PRO A 11 -23.82 21.29 49.37
C PRO A 11 -22.88 20.90 48.22
N PRO A 12 -21.67 21.47 48.12
CA PRO A 12 -20.72 21.05 47.10
C PRO A 12 -20.42 19.57 47.33
N THR A 13 -21.12 18.70 46.62
CA THR A 13 -20.84 17.27 46.60
C THR A 13 -19.43 17.16 46.06
N GLN A 14 -18.46 16.95 46.95
CA GLN A 14 -17.10 16.63 46.58
C GLN A 14 -17.20 15.38 45.71
N ARG A 15 -17.10 15.55 44.39
CA ARG A 15 -17.13 14.43 43.44
C ARG A 15 -16.14 13.40 43.95
N SER A 16 -16.58 12.16 44.09
CA SER A 16 -15.69 11.12 44.58
C SER A 16 -14.55 10.94 43.56
N ILE A 17 -13.37 10.52 44.03
CA ILE A 17 -12.23 10.21 43.12
C ILE A 17 -12.65 9.19 42.06
N GLY A 18 -13.58 8.29 42.39
CA GLY A 18 -14.18 7.35 41.44
C GLY A 18 -14.95 8.04 40.31
N GLU A 19 -15.76 9.06 40.63
CA GLU A 19 -16.53 9.82 39.64
C GLU A 19 -15.62 10.69 38.74
N LEU A 20 -14.52 11.21 39.29
CA LEU A 20 -13.55 12.03 38.53
C LEU A 20 -12.72 11.17 37.56
N VAL A 21 -12.30 9.97 37.99
CA VAL A 21 -11.62 9.01 37.11
C VAL A 21 -12.56 8.53 36.02
N GLN A 22 -13.84 8.32 36.35
CA GLN A 22 -14.83 7.90 35.38
C GLN A 22 -15.09 9.00 34.33
N SER A 23 -15.23 10.27 34.74
CA SER A 23 -15.41 11.38 33.80
C SER A 23 -14.21 11.58 32.88
N ILE A 24 -12.98 11.47 33.39
CA ILE A 24 -11.77 11.57 32.55
C ILE A 24 -11.72 10.43 31.53
N ARG A 25 -12.08 9.19 31.92
CA ARG A 25 -12.14 8.06 30.99
C ARG A 25 -13.17 8.28 29.89
N ASP A 26 -14.35 8.78 30.24
CA ASP A 26 -15.42 9.06 29.29
C ASP A 26 -15.02 10.17 28.30
N GLU A 27 -14.29 11.20 28.75
CA GLU A 27 -13.73 12.23 27.88
C GLU A 27 -12.68 11.68 26.91
N LEU A 28 -11.76 10.84 27.41
CA LEU A 28 -10.74 10.20 26.55
C LEU A 28 -11.36 9.25 25.53
N LEU A 29 -12.37 8.46 25.93
CA LEU A 29 -13.13 7.60 25.02
C LEU A 29 -13.90 8.43 23.98
N GLY A 30 -14.44 9.58 24.37
CA GLY A 30 -15.09 10.52 23.46
C GLY A 30 -14.17 11.05 22.37
N VAL A 31 -12.93 11.43 22.72
CA VAL A 31 -11.91 11.88 21.75
C VAL A 31 -11.54 10.78 20.77
N VAL A 32 -11.31 9.55 21.26
CA VAL A 32 -10.97 8.41 20.39
C VAL A 32 -12.10 8.12 19.40
N HIS A 33 -13.36 8.10 19.86
CA HIS A 33 -14.51 7.90 18.96
C HIS A 33 -14.64 9.03 17.94
N HIS A 34 -14.38 10.27 18.35
CA HIS A 34 -14.40 11.42 17.44
C HIS A 34 -13.34 11.29 16.34
N GLU A 35 -12.12 10.90 16.70
CA GLU A 35 -11.03 10.70 15.74
C GLU A 35 -11.34 9.56 14.76
N ILE A 36 -11.93 8.47 15.27
CA ILE A 36 -12.42 7.36 14.43
C ILE A 36 -13.52 7.83 13.48
N ASP A 37 -14.46 8.65 13.94
CA ASP A 37 -15.55 9.16 13.11
C ASP A 37 -15.03 10.07 11.99
N ILE A 38 -14.00 10.88 12.25
CA ILE A 38 -13.32 11.70 11.25
C ILE A 38 -12.59 10.79 10.25
N ALA A 39 -11.74 9.88 10.75
CA ALA A 39 -10.99 8.96 9.90
C ALA A 39 -11.92 8.11 9.02
N LYS A 40 -13.04 7.64 9.56
CA LYS A 40 -14.06 6.90 8.82
C LYS A 40 -14.68 7.74 7.70
N LYS A 41 -14.98 9.01 7.95
CA LYS A 41 -15.51 9.93 6.92
C LYS A 41 -14.48 10.16 5.81
N GLU A 42 -13.22 10.35 6.16
CA GLU A 42 -12.14 10.55 5.19
C GLU A 42 -11.96 9.31 4.30
N ILE A 43 -11.85 8.13 4.91
CA ILE A 43 -11.72 6.86 4.19
C ILE A 43 -12.94 6.61 3.30
N THR A 44 -14.14 6.89 3.80
CA THR A 44 -15.38 6.72 3.00
C THR A 44 -15.39 7.65 1.80
N GLY A 45 -15.00 8.91 1.97
CA GLY A 45 -14.89 9.87 0.87
C GLY A 45 -13.88 9.44 -0.19
N ILE A 46 -12.72 8.92 0.23
CA ILE A 46 -11.71 8.36 -0.67
C ILE A 46 -12.26 7.13 -1.40
N ALA A 47 -12.90 6.21 -0.69
CA ALA A 47 -13.46 4.99 -1.26
C ALA A 47 -14.53 5.27 -2.32
N ILE A 48 -15.42 6.24 -2.07
CA ILE A 48 -16.44 6.65 -3.04
C ILE A 48 -15.79 7.23 -4.30
N LYS A 49 -14.83 8.16 -4.14
CA LYS A 49 -14.13 8.77 -5.29
C LYS A 49 -13.36 7.72 -6.10
N ALA A 50 -12.63 6.84 -5.41
CA ALA A 50 -11.92 5.75 -6.05
C ALA A 50 -12.89 4.79 -6.77
N GLY A 51 -14.04 4.49 -6.16
CA GLY A 51 -15.10 3.67 -6.76
C GLY A 51 -15.66 4.30 -8.04
N ILE A 52 -15.91 5.61 -8.05
CA ILE A 52 -16.37 6.33 -9.25
C ILE A 52 -15.30 6.28 -10.34
N ILE A 53 -14.04 6.56 -10.01
CA ILE A 53 -12.93 6.50 -10.97
C ILE A 53 -12.80 5.09 -11.55
N ALA A 54 -12.86 4.06 -10.71
CA ALA A 54 -12.80 2.66 -11.14
C ALA A 54 -13.98 2.30 -12.05
N ALA A 55 -15.20 2.73 -11.72
CA ALA A 55 -16.38 2.50 -12.53
C ALA A 55 -16.26 3.20 -13.90
N CYS A 56 -15.87 4.48 -13.92
CA CYS A 56 -15.62 5.21 -15.16
C CYS A 56 -14.51 4.56 -15.98
N ALA A 57 -13.41 4.15 -15.37
CA ALA A 57 -12.32 3.45 -16.05
C ALA A 57 -12.79 2.13 -16.65
N ALA A 58 -13.62 1.35 -15.94
CA ALA A 58 -14.18 0.10 -16.45
C ALA A 58 -15.09 0.35 -17.67
N VAL A 59 -15.97 1.36 -17.60
CA VAL A 59 -16.84 1.75 -18.72
C VAL A 59 -16.01 2.22 -19.91
N LEU A 60 -15.03 3.10 -19.69
CA LEU A 60 -14.13 3.57 -20.73
C LEU A 60 -13.38 2.42 -21.39
N LEU A 61 -12.81 1.50 -20.60
CA LEU A 61 -12.10 0.34 -21.13
C LEU A 61 -13.02 -0.56 -21.96
N PHE A 62 -14.25 -0.79 -21.50
CA PHE A 62 -15.25 -1.55 -22.24
C PHE A 62 -15.62 -0.87 -23.57
N LEU A 63 -15.83 0.44 -23.57
CA LEU A 63 -16.13 1.20 -24.79
C LEU A 63 -14.94 1.19 -25.76
N LEU A 64 -13.72 1.39 -25.27
CA LEU A 64 -12.51 1.35 -26.09
C LEU A 64 -12.32 -0.03 -26.72
N LEU A 65 -12.51 -1.10 -25.95
CA LEU A 65 -12.43 -2.47 -26.47
C LEU A 65 -13.52 -2.74 -27.51
N SER A 66 -14.75 -2.28 -27.27
CA SER A 66 -15.87 -2.42 -28.21
C SER A 66 -15.62 -1.64 -29.51
N ALA A 67 -15.15 -0.39 -29.39
CA ALA A 67 -14.78 0.44 -30.53
C ALA A 67 -13.62 -0.17 -31.33
N TRP A 68 -12.65 -0.76 -30.65
CA TRP A 68 -11.54 -1.47 -31.28
C TRP A 68 -12.01 -2.61 -32.17
N VAL A 69 -12.89 -3.48 -31.67
CA VAL A 69 -13.48 -4.58 -32.46
C VAL A 69 -14.21 -4.03 -33.68
N MET A 70 -15.01 -2.97 -33.52
CA MET A 70 -15.69 -2.33 -34.65
C MET A 70 -14.70 -1.75 -35.68
N LEU A 71 -13.58 -1.20 -35.23
CA LEU A 71 -12.53 -0.66 -36.09
C LEU A 71 -11.83 -1.75 -36.90
N LEU A 72 -11.62 -2.94 -36.33
CA LEU A 72 -11.09 -4.11 -37.04
C LEU A 72 -12.06 -4.56 -38.15
N PHE A 73 -13.35 -4.63 -37.84
CA PHE A 73 -14.38 -4.93 -38.83
C PHE A 73 -14.42 -3.88 -39.94
N ALA A 74 -14.38 -2.59 -39.59
CA ALA A 74 -14.35 -1.50 -40.56
C ALA A 74 -13.09 -1.54 -41.45
N ALA A 75 -11.93 -1.89 -40.89
CA ALA A 75 -10.70 -2.06 -41.67
C ALA A 75 -10.82 -3.24 -42.65
N ALA A 76 -11.35 -4.37 -42.19
CA ALA A 76 -11.55 -5.55 -43.03
C ALA A 76 -12.59 -5.31 -44.15
N THR A 77 -13.75 -4.75 -43.83
CA THR A 77 -14.78 -4.44 -44.85
C THR A 77 -14.34 -3.31 -45.77
N GLY A 78 -13.59 -2.33 -45.26
CA GLY A 78 -12.92 -1.32 -46.06
C GLY A 78 -11.99 -1.97 -47.09
N LEU A 79 -11.12 -2.89 -46.67
CA LEU A 79 -10.19 -3.59 -47.57
C LEU A 79 -10.91 -4.51 -48.56
N GLN A 80 -12.02 -5.13 -48.14
CA GLN A 80 -12.90 -5.89 -49.03
C GLN A 80 -13.52 -4.99 -50.12
N ALA A 81 -13.86 -3.75 -49.82
CA ALA A 81 -14.39 -2.81 -50.80
C ALA A 81 -13.39 -2.44 -51.92
N LEU A 82 -12.09 -2.70 -51.73
CA LEU A 82 -11.08 -2.59 -52.80
C LEU A 82 -11.05 -3.82 -53.74
N GLY A 83 -11.97 -4.77 -53.58
CA GLY A 83 -12.08 -5.97 -54.41
C GLY A 83 -11.38 -7.21 -53.85
N LEU A 84 -10.91 -7.17 -52.60
CA LEU A 84 -10.38 -8.36 -51.94
C LEU A 84 -11.50 -9.32 -51.51
N PRO A 85 -11.26 -10.64 -51.56
CA PRO A 85 -12.20 -11.60 -51.01
C PRO A 85 -12.29 -11.44 -49.49
N TYR A 86 -13.47 -11.67 -48.92
CA TYR A 86 -13.75 -11.51 -47.49
C TYR A 86 -12.66 -12.14 -46.61
N TRP A 87 -12.31 -13.40 -46.84
CA TRP A 87 -11.31 -14.12 -46.05
C TRP A 87 -9.92 -13.47 -46.12
N GLY A 88 -9.51 -12.96 -47.28
CA GLY A 88 -8.21 -12.30 -47.48
C GLY A 88 -8.13 -10.97 -46.74
N ALA A 89 -9.21 -10.20 -46.71
CA ALA A 89 -9.24 -8.92 -46.02
C ALA A 89 -9.05 -9.08 -44.50
N PHE A 90 -9.76 -10.02 -43.87
CA PHE A 90 -9.59 -10.31 -42.45
C PHE A 90 -8.21 -10.89 -42.12
N LEU A 91 -7.65 -11.73 -42.99
CA LEU A 91 -6.30 -12.27 -42.79
C LEU A 91 -5.21 -11.20 -42.85
N ILE A 92 -5.33 -10.21 -43.74
CA ILE A 92 -4.35 -9.12 -43.82
C ILE A 92 -4.40 -8.27 -42.56
N VAL A 93 -5.61 -7.88 -42.11
CA VAL A 93 -5.76 -7.11 -40.87
C VAL A 93 -5.18 -7.89 -39.69
N ALA A 94 -5.52 -9.18 -39.55
CA ALA A 94 -4.97 -10.05 -38.51
C ALA A 94 -3.45 -10.16 -38.59
N GLY A 95 -2.89 -10.34 -39.79
CA GLY A 95 -1.45 -10.42 -40.03
C GLY A 95 -0.70 -9.16 -39.62
N VAL A 96 -1.26 -7.97 -39.91
CA VAL A 96 -0.69 -6.69 -39.47
C VAL A 96 -0.66 -6.61 -37.94
N PHE A 97 -1.74 -7.02 -37.25
CA PHE A 97 -1.77 -7.02 -35.78
C PHE A 97 -0.82 -8.03 -35.16
N ILE A 98 -0.67 -9.21 -35.75
CA ILE A 98 0.33 -10.20 -35.32
C ILE A 98 1.73 -9.64 -35.48
N LEU A 99 2.03 -8.96 -36.59
CA LEU A 99 3.34 -8.37 -36.84
C LEU A 99 3.66 -7.26 -35.81
N ILE A 100 2.72 -6.34 -35.59
CA ILE A 100 2.85 -5.28 -34.58
C ILE A 100 3.01 -5.90 -33.18
N GLY A 101 2.20 -6.90 -32.85
CA GLY A 101 2.25 -7.62 -31.58
C GLY A 101 3.58 -8.35 -31.36
N ALA A 102 4.13 -8.97 -32.42
CA ALA A 102 5.43 -9.63 -32.36
C ALA A 102 6.56 -8.62 -32.11
N ILE A 103 6.53 -7.45 -32.77
CA ILE A 103 7.51 -6.39 -32.54
C ILE A 103 7.39 -5.85 -31.12
N ALA A 104 6.18 -5.53 -30.66
CA ALA A 104 5.96 -5.02 -29.31
C ALA A 104 6.35 -6.05 -28.24
N GLY A 105 5.99 -7.33 -28.44
CA GLY A 105 6.37 -8.44 -27.56
C GLY A 105 7.88 -8.65 -27.52
N LEU A 106 8.56 -8.53 -28.66
CA LEU A 106 10.02 -8.59 -28.72
C LEU A 106 10.65 -7.42 -27.95
N VAL A 107 10.17 -6.19 -28.14
CA VAL A 107 10.64 -5.01 -27.39
C VAL A 107 10.41 -5.20 -25.90
N ALA A 108 9.21 -5.63 -25.50
CA ALA A 108 8.91 -5.93 -24.10
C ALA A 108 9.87 -6.97 -23.54
N PHE A 109 10.08 -8.09 -24.23
CA PHE A 109 11.01 -9.14 -23.82
C PHE A 109 12.45 -8.62 -23.65
N LEU A 110 12.92 -7.79 -24.58
CA LEU A 110 14.24 -7.17 -24.50
C LEU A 110 14.37 -6.21 -23.32
N VAL A 111 13.32 -5.45 -23.01
CA VAL A 111 13.27 -4.56 -21.84
C VAL A 111 13.24 -5.40 -20.55
N PHE A 112 12.36 -6.41 -20.46
CA PHE A 112 12.27 -7.31 -19.32
C PHE A 112 13.60 -8.00 -19.03
N LYS A 113 14.34 -8.43 -20.05
CA LYS A 113 15.66 -9.06 -19.87
C LYS A 113 16.72 -8.10 -19.31
N LYS A 114 16.52 -6.78 -19.45
CA LYS A 114 17.40 -5.76 -18.88
C LYS A 114 17.02 -5.37 -17.45
N ILE A 115 15.81 -5.67 -17.01
CA ILE A 115 15.37 -5.44 -15.64
C ILE A 115 16.03 -6.52 -14.76
N LYS A 116 17.16 -6.19 -14.15
CA LYS A 116 17.74 -7.01 -13.08
C LYS A 116 16.85 -6.91 -11.85
N ALA A 117 16.58 -8.03 -11.19
CA ALA A 117 15.88 -8.03 -9.92
C ALA A 117 16.69 -7.21 -8.89
N PRO A 118 16.03 -6.33 -8.09
CA PRO A 118 16.72 -5.55 -7.08
C PRO A 118 17.19 -6.47 -5.94
N GLU A 119 18.46 -6.89 -5.99
CA GLU A 119 19.08 -7.82 -5.04
C GLU A 119 18.96 -7.31 -3.59
N THR A 120 19.15 -6.01 -3.37
CA THR A 120 19.06 -5.35 -2.05
C THR A 120 17.66 -5.36 -1.47
N THR A 121 16.61 -5.23 -2.30
CA THR A 121 15.21 -5.30 -1.84
C THR A 121 14.81 -6.72 -1.45
N ILE A 122 15.32 -7.71 -2.18
CA ILE A 122 15.07 -9.12 -1.87
C ILE A 122 15.76 -9.52 -0.57
N GLU A 123 17.02 -9.11 -0.36
CA GLU A 123 17.78 -9.39 0.87
C GLU A 123 17.15 -8.70 2.09
N THR A 124 16.68 -7.46 1.95
CA THR A 124 15.99 -6.73 3.02
C THR A 124 14.65 -7.37 3.35
N ALA A 125 13.89 -7.82 2.34
CA ALA A 125 12.63 -8.52 2.55
C ALA A 125 12.83 -9.88 3.23
N GLN A 126 13.86 -10.64 2.84
CA GLN A 126 14.22 -11.90 3.49
C GLN A 126 14.68 -11.69 4.93
N SER A 127 15.49 -10.67 5.19
CA SER A 127 15.95 -10.31 6.53
C SER A 127 14.79 -9.89 7.44
N ALA A 128 13.80 -9.18 6.90
CA ALA A 128 12.58 -8.82 7.64
C ALA A 128 11.73 -10.05 7.98
N VAL A 129 11.61 -11.01 7.05
CA VAL A 129 10.91 -12.27 7.29
C VAL A 129 11.66 -13.13 8.31
N ASP A 130 12.99 -13.25 8.21
CA ASP A 130 13.83 -14.00 9.16
C ASP A 130 13.80 -13.38 10.57
N ALA A 131 13.77 -12.05 10.67
CA ALA A 131 13.62 -11.33 11.93
C ALA A 131 12.26 -11.60 12.59
N VAL A 132 11.19 -11.67 11.80
CA VAL A 132 9.84 -12.04 12.27
C VAL A 132 9.74 -13.53 12.59
N GLN A 133 10.47 -14.39 11.88
CA GLN A 133 10.49 -15.85 12.08
C GLN A 133 11.40 -16.29 13.24
N GLY A 134 12.09 -15.35 13.90
CA GLY A 134 12.69 -15.58 15.21
C GLY A 134 13.92 -16.48 15.21
N LYS A 135 14.68 -16.55 14.12
CA LYS A 135 15.99 -17.21 14.12
C LYS A 135 17.00 -16.31 14.83
N ARG A 136 16.97 -16.30 16.16
CA ARG A 136 17.96 -15.62 17.01
C ARG A 136 19.37 -16.02 16.58
N ARG A 137 20.13 -15.10 15.98
CA ARG A 137 21.59 -15.17 15.95
C ARG A 137 22.06 -15.16 17.40
N SER A 138 22.51 -16.29 17.91
CA SER A 138 23.26 -16.38 19.16
C SER A 138 24.65 -15.78 18.95
N ASN A 139 24.74 -14.49 18.67
CA ASN A 139 25.99 -13.77 18.82
C ASN A 139 26.11 -13.45 20.30
N ALA A 140 26.63 -14.41 21.06
CA ALA A 140 27.23 -14.12 22.35
C ALA A 140 28.40 -13.17 22.06
N VAL A 141 28.16 -11.87 22.23
CA VAL A 141 29.24 -10.89 22.33
C VAL A 141 30.02 -11.30 23.56
N SER A 142 31.19 -11.91 23.34
CA SER A 142 32.13 -12.22 24.41
C SER A 142 32.62 -10.88 24.95
N TYR A 143 32.09 -10.47 26.09
CA TYR A 143 32.50 -9.25 26.79
C TYR A 143 33.95 -9.33 27.27
N ASP A 144 34.51 -10.54 27.34
CA ASP A 144 35.85 -10.83 27.84
C ASP A 144 36.93 -10.07 27.04
N ASP A 145 36.84 -10.08 25.70
CA ASP A 145 37.83 -9.42 24.84
C ASP A 145 37.79 -7.88 24.91
N THR A 146 36.61 -7.29 25.15
CA THR A 146 36.46 -5.81 25.22
C THR A 146 36.72 -5.26 26.63
N PHE A 147 36.61 -6.09 27.67
CA PHE A 147 36.89 -5.69 29.04
C PHE A 147 38.40 -5.62 29.31
N GLU A 148 39.20 -6.55 28.76
CA GLU A 148 40.66 -6.46 28.82
C GLU A 148 41.21 -5.25 28.07
N GLU A 149 40.62 -4.90 26.92
CA GLU A 149 41.04 -3.72 26.14
C GLU A 149 40.77 -2.40 26.89
N LEU A 150 39.69 -2.34 27.68
CA LEU A 150 39.29 -1.12 28.40
C LEU A 150 39.86 -1.00 29.82
N TYR A 151 40.14 -2.11 30.51
CA TYR A 151 40.55 -2.12 31.92
C TYR A 151 41.83 -2.91 32.23
N GLY A 152 42.39 -3.66 31.27
CA GLY A 152 43.53 -4.58 31.48
C GLY A 152 44.90 -3.91 31.71
N LYS A 153 44.98 -2.59 31.84
CA LYS A 153 46.22 -1.88 32.15
C LYS A 153 46.06 -1.20 33.51
N GLN A 154 46.78 -1.71 34.51
CA GLN A 154 46.98 -1.20 35.88
C GLN A 154 46.21 -1.91 37.00
N VAL A 155 46.45 -3.22 37.19
CA VAL A 155 46.50 -3.79 38.56
C VAL A 155 47.70 -4.72 38.65
N SER A 156 48.92 -4.16 38.65
CA SER A 156 50.08 -4.83 39.23
C SER A 156 50.43 -4.12 40.54
N SER A 157 49.99 -4.74 41.62
CA SER A 157 50.50 -4.65 42.99
C SER A 157 51.79 -3.85 43.17
N ARG A 158 51.69 -2.70 43.86
CA ARG A 158 52.81 -2.18 44.65
C ARG A 158 52.60 -2.61 46.10
N THR A 159 52.94 -3.86 46.36
CA THR A 159 53.46 -4.28 47.67
C THR A 159 54.92 -3.90 47.75
N GLU A 160 55.32 -3.52 48.97
CA GLU A 160 56.64 -3.09 49.47
C GLU A 160 56.95 -1.59 49.40
#